data_AF-H0PZT9-F1
#
_entry.id   AF-H0PZT9-F1
#
_cell.length_a   1.000
_cell.length_b   1.000
_cell.length_c   1.000
_cell.angle_alpha   90.00
_cell.angle_beta   90.00
_cell.angle_gamma   90.00
#
_symmetry.space_group_name_H-M   'P 1'
#
loop_
_entity.id
_entity.type
_entity.pdbx_description
1 polymer ?
#
loop_
_entity_poly.entity_id
_entity_poly.type
_entity_poly.pdbx_seq_one_letter_code
_entity_poly.pdbx_strand_id
1 'polypeptide(L)'
;MNLPSSLNHPLRLTLAAEIHSRPFMAIGAPARISHLAIHDDEGCERQEHLLGSLCARFGVAGPKAGAQHFFHDFGHFRIKWERHSEFSTFTFVEPGGAESFAEPAIRHVPADWLESLGSAVIVASHIHAEHGEPLDIADARLQALFPKPPLVGSRVLSGGEIWTDFQVGPDGFSRFLVRDTGLREAQMGRLVQRICEIETYLMMALLALPLARESTARLDRIEEDLSGLGAQMSALDIDGDAEQLLREISRLDGQMRAMSLHTGYRFGAAQAYYRIVQARIGELREQRIEGVPTIGEFMERRLAPAMDTCVSVATRQEALANKVSRSNDMLRTRVNLAQERQNQSVLESLSRSAKLQLKLQQAVEGLSVVAISYYGIGLAAYGLKALKSWGLDVPVDQAVGVALPLVCAATWYGTRRLHGKLHKLGAHRSVAAAPLPQGRSDG
;
A
#
# COMPACT_ATOMS: atom_id res chain seq x y z
N MET A 1 -53.54 -1.93 5.55
CA MET A 1 -53.23 -2.21 4.13
C MET A 1 -51.74 -2.53 4.06
N ASN A 2 -51.35 -3.71 3.60
CA ASN A 2 -49.94 -4.10 3.51
C ASN A 2 -49.36 -3.63 2.17
N LEU A 3 -48.11 -3.16 2.17
CA LEU A 3 -47.42 -2.77 0.94
C LEU A 3 -47.20 -4.05 0.09
N PRO A 4 -47.63 -4.08 -1.18
CA PRO A 4 -47.35 -5.20 -2.07
C PRO A 4 -45.83 -5.45 -2.18
N SER A 5 -45.40 -6.71 -2.10
CA SER A 5 -43.98 -7.09 -2.24
C SER A 5 -43.38 -6.66 -3.58
N SER A 6 -44.20 -6.53 -4.62
CA SER A 6 -43.82 -6.02 -5.95
C SER A 6 -43.41 -4.55 -5.98
N LEU A 7 -43.82 -3.75 -4.99
CA LEU A 7 -43.39 -2.35 -4.82
C LEU A 7 -42.14 -2.23 -3.94
N ASN A 8 -41.67 -3.35 -3.37
CA ASN A 8 -40.56 -3.36 -2.45
C ASN A 8 -39.24 -3.48 -3.23
N HIS A 9 -38.33 -2.53 -3.04
CA HIS A 9 -36.99 -2.64 -3.59
C HIS A 9 -36.30 -3.92 -3.04
N PRO A 10 -35.61 -4.73 -3.88
CA PRO A 10 -35.08 -6.04 -3.45
C PRO A 10 -34.21 -6.00 -2.19
N LEU A 11 -33.45 -4.92 -2.00
CA LEU A 11 -32.57 -4.74 -0.84
C LEU A 11 -33.23 -4.10 0.38
N ARG A 12 -34.46 -3.56 0.27
CA ARG A 12 -35.04 -2.72 1.33
C ARG A 12 -35.19 -3.45 2.66
N LEU A 13 -35.63 -4.72 2.64
CA LEU A 13 -35.79 -5.50 3.86
C LEU A 13 -34.43 -5.90 4.44
N THR A 14 -33.46 -6.27 3.61
CA THR A 14 -32.10 -6.60 4.05
C THR A 14 -31.41 -5.39 4.69
N LEU A 15 -31.47 -4.22 4.05
CA LEU A 15 -30.88 -2.99 4.58
C LEU A 15 -31.63 -2.49 5.83
N ALA A 16 -32.95 -2.64 5.89
CA ALA A 16 -33.71 -2.29 7.09
C ALA A 16 -33.40 -3.25 8.26
N ALA A 17 -33.20 -4.55 7.97
CA ALA A 17 -32.78 -5.52 8.96
C ALA A 17 -31.35 -5.26 9.45
N GLU A 18 -30.44 -4.79 8.59
CA GLU A 18 -29.07 -4.45 8.95
C GLU A 18 -29.01 -3.41 10.07
N ILE A 19 -29.86 -2.38 10.02
CA ILE A 19 -29.92 -1.33 11.07
C ILE A 19 -30.33 -1.91 12.43
N HIS A 20 -31.19 -2.93 12.45
CA HIS A 20 -31.72 -3.55 13.67
C HIS A 20 -30.95 -4.81 14.09
N SER A 21 -29.93 -5.22 13.33
CA SER A 21 -29.19 -6.46 13.55
C SER A 21 -28.29 -6.45 14.79
N ARG A 22 -28.11 -5.27 15.42
CA ARG A 22 -27.19 -5.05 16.57
C ARG A 22 -27.94 -4.65 17.85
N PRO A 23 -28.80 -5.52 18.41
CA PRO A 23 -29.47 -5.21 19.67
C PRO A 23 -28.46 -5.16 20.82
N PHE A 24 -28.60 -4.16 21.69
CA PHE A 24 -27.87 -4.10 22.96
C PHE A 24 -28.36 -5.23 23.88
N MET A 25 -27.45 -5.79 24.69
CA MET A 25 -27.88 -6.75 25.71
C MET A 25 -28.65 -6.00 26.81
N ALA A 26 -29.85 -6.47 27.14
CA ALA A 26 -30.58 -5.99 28.30
C ALA A 26 -29.88 -6.48 29.59
N ILE A 27 -29.20 -5.56 30.27
CA ILE A 27 -28.53 -5.79 31.55
C ILE A 27 -29.26 -4.98 32.61
N GLY A 28 -29.77 -5.66 33.64
CA GLY A 28 -30.27 -5.05 34.85
C GLY A 28 -29.24 -5.22 35.97
N ALA A 29 -29.08 -4.20 36.81
CA ALA A 29 -28.27 -4.35 38.01
C ALA A 29 -29.06 -5.11 39.11
N PRO A 30 -28.36 -5.82 40.01
CA PRO A 30 -26.94 -6.11 39.94
C PRO A 30 -26.62 -7.20 38.90
N ALA A 31 -25.46 -7.08 38.25
CA ALA A 31 -24.96 -8.06 37.29
C ALA A 31 -23.43 -8.09 37.26
N ARG A 32 -22.89 -9.25 36.92
CA ARG A 32 -21.47 -9.47 36.66
C ARG A 32 -21.29 -9.72 35.18
N ILE A 33 -20.27 -9.09 34.61
CA ILE A 33 -19.95 -9.22 33.21
C ILE A 33 -18.49 -9.58 33.06
N SER A 34 -18.21 -10.54 32.18
CA SER A 34 -16.86 -10.81 31.70
C SER A 34 -16.86 -10.62 30.19
N HIS A 35 -15.89 -9.86 29.70
CA HIS A 35 -15.76 -9.55 28.28
C HIS A 35 -14.40 -10.05 27.77
N LEU A 36 -14.42 -10.71 26.62
CA LEU A 36 -13.22 -11.10 25.88
C LEU A 36 -13.30 -10.55 24.47
N ALA A 37 -12.18 -10.01 23.96
CA ALA A 37 -11.98 -9.79 22.53
C ALA A 37 -10.87 -10.72 22.04
N ILE A 38 -11.15 -11.43 20.96
CA ILE A 38 -10.29 -12.46 20.38
C ILE A 38 -9.87 -11.99 18.99
N HIS A 39 -8.59 -11.71 18.84
CA HIS A 39 -7.94 -11.36 17.58
C HIS A 39 -7.09 -12.57 17.15
N ASP A 40 -7.49 -13.21 16.06
CA ASP A 40 -6.85 -14.42 15.54
C ASP A 40 -6.65 -14.31 14.02
N ASP A 41 -5.47 -14.69 13.55
CA ASP A 41 -5.11 -14.72 12.13
C ASP A 41 -5.67 -15.97 11.42
N GLU A 42 -6.11 -16.99 12.16
CA GLU A 42 -6.63 -18.26 11.61
C GLU A 42 -8.06 -18.17 11.01
N GLY A 43 -8.66 -16.98 10.99
CA GLY A 43 -9.84 -16.67 10.18
C GLY A 43 -11.20 -17.02 10.83
N CYS A 44 -12.26 -16.84 10.03
CA CYS A 44 -13.66 -16.88 10.51
C CYS A 44 -14.11 -18.26 11.01
N GLU A 45 -13.57 -19.34 10.45
CA GLU A 45 -14.00 -20.71 10.76
C GLU A 45 -13.66 -21.11 12.20
N ARG A 46 -12.48 -20.73 12.70
CA ARG A 46 -12.08 -21.00 14.08
C ARG A 46 -12.98 -20.28 15.07
N GLN A 47 -13.37 -19.04 14.80
CA GLN A 47 -14.27 -18.27 15.67
C GLN A 47 -15.67 -18.89 15.75
N GLU A 48 -16.23 -19.33 14.61
CA GLU A 48 -17.50 -20.04 14.58
C GLU A 48 -17.40 -21.39 15.31
N HIS A 49 -16.28 -22.10 15.18
CA HIS A 49 -16.03 -23.34 15.90
C HIS A 49 -15.91 -23.14 17.42
N LEU A 50 -15.22 -22.08 17.87
CA LEU A 50 -15.11 -21.73 19.29
C LEU A 50 -16.49 -21.49 19.89
N LEU A 51 -17.33 -20.68 19.25
CA LEU A 51 -18.70 -20.46 19.73
C LEU A 51 -19.53 -21.75 19.64
N GLY A 52 -19.45 -22.51 18.56
CA GLY A 52 -20.19 -23.76 18.38
C GLY A 52 -19.84 -24.82 19.44
N SER A 53 -18.55 -24.97 19.75
CA SER A 53 -18.09 -25.90 20.80
C SER A 53 -18.59 -25.47 22.19
N LEU A 54 -18.65 -24.17 22.47
CA LEU A 54 -19.22 -23.65 23.71
C LEU A 54 -20.73 -23.93 23.76
N CYS A 55 -21.47 -23.62 22.70
CA CYS A 55 -22.90 -23.92 22.61
C CYS A 55 -23.21 -25.40 22.84
N ALA A 56 -22.43 -26.30 22.22
CA ALA A 56 -22.59 -27.75 22.35
C ALA A 56 -22.44 -28.23 23.80
N ARG A 57 -21.50 -27.66 24.57
CA ARG A 57 -21.28 -28.01 25.98
C ARG A 57 -22.45 -27.69 26.88
N PHE A 58 -23.23 -26.66 26.54
CA PHE A 58 -24.40 -26.22 27.29
C PHE A 58 -25.72 -26.68 26.66
N GLY A 59 -25.68 -27.54 25.64
CA GLY A 59 -26.88 -28.02 24.94
C GLY A 59 -27.64 -26.92 24.19
N VAL A 60 -26.97 -25.83 23.84
CA VAL A 60 -27.53 -24.68 23.12
C VAL A 60 -27.29 -24.87 21.61
N ALA A 61 -28.27 -24.51 20.78
CA ALA A 61 -28.07 -24.51 19.33
C ALA A 61 -27.07 -23.40 18.94
N GLY A 62 -26.03 -23.79 18.20
CA GLY A 62 -25.02 -22.85 17.69
C GLY A 62 -25.58 -21.84 16.69
N PRO A 63 -24.81 -20.78 16.39
CA PRO A 63 -25.19 -19.82 15.35
C PRO A 63 -25.28 -20.50 13.98
N LYS A 64 -26.09 -19.92 13.08
CA LYS A 64 -26.06 -20.31 11.66
C LYS A 64 -24.72 -19.91 11.04
N ALA A 65 -24.27 -20.69 10.05
CA ALA A 65 -23.06 -20.36 9.28
C ALA A 65 -23.14 -18.92 8.73
N GLY A 66 -22.07 -18.16 8.92
CA GLY A 66 -22.01 -16.77 8.48
C GLY A 66 -22.74 -15.76 9.39
N ALA A 67 -23.21 -16.15 10.58
CA ALA A 67 -23.78 -15.21 11.54
C ALA A 67 -22.74 -14.18 12.00
N GLN A 68 -23.17 -12.93 12.15
CA GLN A 68 -22.33 -11.84 12.70
C GLN A 68 -22.60 -11.58 14.18
N HIS A 69 -23.76 -12.02 14.68
CA HIS A 69 -24.20 -11.80 16.04
C HIS A 69 -24.85 -13.07 16.56
N PHE A 70 -24.61 -13.37 17.83
CA PHE A 70 -25.27 -14.46 18.54
C PHE A 70 -25.57 -14.02 19.97
N PHE A 71 -26.82 -14.20 20.39
CA PHE A 71 -27.24 -13.92 21.75
C PHE A 71 -28.09 -15.08 22.24
N HIS A 72 -27.70 -15.66 23.37
CA HIS A 72 -28.46 -16.76 23.96
C HIS A 72 -28.28 -16.81 25.48
N ASP A 73 -29.32 -17.28 26.15
CA ASP A 73 -29.28 -17.67 27.56
C ASP A 73 -28.74 -19.11 27.72
N PHE A 74 -27.75 -19.29 28.59
CA PHE A 74 -27.11 -20.56 28.93
C PHE A 74 -27.50 -21.02 30.35
N GLY A 75 -28.53 -20.42 30.95
CA GLY A 75 -29.03 -20.73 32.28
C GLY A 75 -28.38 -19.85 33.35
N HIS A 76 -27.15 -20.18 33.74
CA HIS A 76 -26.44 -19.40 34.79
C HIS A 76 -25.92 -18.05 34.29
N PHE A 77 -25.71 -17.92 32.98
CA PHE A 77 -25.22 -16.71 32.35
C PHE A 77 -25.80 -16.60 30.94
N ARG A 78 -25.75 -15.39 30.38
CA ARG A 78 -26.11 -15.09 29.00
C ARG A 78 -24.86 -14.75 28.21
N ILE A 79 -24.80 -15.15 26.95
CA ILE A 79 -23.71 -14.80 26.04
C ILE A 79 -24.22 -13.82 25.00
N LYS A 80 -23.44 -12.78 24.75
CA LYS A 80 -23.44 -12.03 23.49
C LYS A 80 -22.11 -12.26 22.79
N TRP A 81 -22.17 -12.75 21.56
CA TRP A 81 -21.05 -12.85 20.66
C TRP A 81 -21.26 -11.96 19.45
N GLU A 82 -20.21 -11.23 19.08
CA GLU A 82 -20.20 -10.36 17.90
C GLU A 82 -18.94 -10.62 17.08
N ARG A 83 -19.13 -10.84 15.79
CA ARG A 83 -18.05 -10.97 14.83
C ARG A 83 -17.79 -9.64 14.15
N HIS A 84 -16.52 -9.28 14.09
CA HIS A 84 -16.01 -8.14 13.35
C HIS A 84 -15.03 -8.62 12.28
N SER A 85 -14.53 -7.70 11.45
CA SER A 85 -13.61 -8.04 10.36
C SER A 85 -12.27 -8.61 10.85
N GLU A 86 -11.77 -8.15 12.00
CA GLU A 86 -10.45 -8.51 12.51
C GLU A 86 -10.48 -9.27 13.84
N PHE A 87 -11.62 -9.26 14.55
CA PHE A 87 -11.72 -9.85 15.87
C PHE A 87 -13.16 -10.32 16.12
N SER A 88 -13.35 -11.13 17.16
CA SER A 88 -14.67 -11.44 17.69
C SER A 88 -14.72 -11.13 19.18
N THR A 89 -15.91 -10.83 19.69
CA THR A 89 -16.08 -10.55 21.11
C THR A 89 -17.02 -11.57 21.74
N PHE A 90 -16.74 -11.91 23.00
CA PHE A 90 -17.58 -12.74 23.84
C PHE A 90 -17.89 -11.96 25.12
N THR A 91 -19.16 -11.68 25.37
CA THR A 91 -19.61 -11.01 26.59
C THR A 91 -20.51 -11.96 27.36
N PHE A 92 -20.02 -12.40 28.52
CA PHE A 92 -20.71 -13.26 29.46
C PHE A 92 -21.38 -12.39 30.51
N VAL A 93 -22.69 -12.53 30.71
CA VAL A 93 -23.46 -11.75 31.68
C VAL A 93 -24.19 -12.68 32.63
N GLU A 94 -23.83 -12.59 33.90
CA GLU A 94 -24.47 -13.32 34.98
C GLU A 94 -25.27 -12.33 35.86
N PRO A 95 -26.59 -12.51 36.01
CA PRO A 95 -27.38 -11.75 36.96
C PRO A 95 -26.90 -11.95 38.42
N GLY A 96 -27.03 -10.92 39.24
CA GLY A 96 -26.61 -10.93 40.63
C GLY A 96 -25.35 -10.09 40.88
N GLY A 97 -25.22 -9.62 42.13
CA GLY A 97 -24.11 -8.78 42.56
C GLY A 97 -23.04 -9.57 43.30
N ALA A 98 -21.84 -9.00 43.35
CA ALA A 98 -20.76 -9.44 44.22
C ALA A 98 -20.02 -8.21 44.75
N GLU A 99 -19.59 -8.28 46.00
CA GLU A 99 -18.86 -7.17 46.65
C GLU A 99 -17.46 -6.95 46.06
N SER A 100 -16.90 -7.99 45.40
CA SER A 100 -15.57 -7.98 44.80
C SER A 100 -15.52 -8.75 43.48
N PHE A 101 -14.50 -8.53 42.66
CA PHE A 101 -14.24 -9.23 41.39
C PHE A 101 -13.85 -10.72 41.52
N ALA A 102 -13.92 -11.31 42.72
CA ALA A 102 -13.52 -12.70 42.96
C ALA A 102 -14.45 -13.75 42.33
N GLU A 103 -15.70 -13.37 42.06
CA GLU A 103 -16.67 -14.23 41.39
C GLU A 103 -17.06 -13.65 40.03
N PRO A 104 -16.23 -13.76 38.99
CA PRO A 104 -16.54 -13.20 37.68
C PRO A 104 -17.56 -14.06 36.92
N ALA A 105 -18.24 -13.50 35.93
CA ALA A 105 -19.21 -14.23 35.10
C ALA A 105 -18.55 -15.36 34.29
N ILE A 106 -17.27 -15.18 33.92
CA ILE A 106 -16.50 -16.18 33.16
C ILE A 106 -16.24 -17.48 33.94
N ARG A 107 -16.49 -17.53 35.26
CA ARG A 107 -16.29 -18.75 36.07
C ARG A 107 -17.15 -19.94 35.61
N HIS A 108 -18.24 -19.67 34.91
CA HIS A 108 -19.11 -20.70 34.34
C HIS A 108 -18.56 -21.26 33.01
N VAL A 109 -17.58 -20.58 32.40
CA VAL A 109 -16.98 -21.00 31.13
C VAL A 109 -15.97 -22.13 31.39
N PRO A 110 -16.04 -23.24 30.65
CA PRO A 110 -15.11 -24.36 30.83
C PRO A 110 -13.64 -23.95 30.64
N ALA A 111 -12.77 -24.37 31.56
CA ALA A 111 -11.36 -23.98 31.56
C ALA A 111 -10.61 -24.40 30.29
N ASP A 112 -10.86 -25.61 29.80
CA ASP A 112 -10.27 -26.13 28.56
C ASP A 112 -10.78 -25.39 27.31
N TRP A 113 -11.99 -24.82 27.35
CA TRP A 113 -12.43 -23.90 26.31
C TRP A 113 -11.64 -22.59 26.34
N LEU A 114 -11.37 -22.03 27.53
CA LEU A 114 -10.54 -20.84 27.68
C LEU A 114 -9.10 -21.10 27.22
N GLU A 115 -8.53 -22.26 27.55
CA GLU A 115 -7.20 -22.66 27.08
C GLU A 115 -7.13 -22.80 25.55
N SER A 116 -8.23 -23.22 24.90
CA SER A 116 -8.31 -23.32 23.44
C SER A 116 -8.20 -21.97 22.70
N LEU A 117 -8.38 -20.85 23.42
CA LEU A 117 -8.19 -19.51 22.88
C LEU A 117 -6.71 -19.18 22.62
N GLY A 118 -5.78 -19.90 23.26
CA GLY A 118 -4.34 -19.71 23.08
C GLY A 118 -3.90 -18.25 23.30
N SER A 119 -3.12 -17.70 22.36
CA SER A 119 -2.61 -16.32 22.41
C SER A 119 -3.52 -15.29 21.73
N ALA A 120 -4.77 -15.62 21.42
CA ALA A 120 -5.66 -14.76 20.64
C ALA A 120 -6.40 -13.69 21.46
N VAL A 121 -6.37 -13.76 22.79
CA VAL A 121 -7.09 -12.80 23.66
C VAL A 121 -6.35 -11.47 23.68
N ILE A 122 -6.95 -10.44 23.07
CA ILE A 122 -6.42 -9.07 23.04
C ILE A 122 -7.05 -8.16 24.09
N VAL A 123 -8.27 -8.48 24.54
CA VAL A 123 -8.95 -7.81 25.65
C VAL A 123 -9.59 -8.84 26.56
N ALA A 124 -9.48 -8.62 27.87
CA ALA A 124 -10.13 -9.38 28.91
C ALA A 124 -10.54 -8.43 30.04
N SER A 125 -11.84 -8.36 30.33
CA SER A 125 -12.38 -7.39 31.29
C SER A 125 -13.43 -7.99 32.21
N HIS A 126 -13.49 -7.51 33.44
CA HIS A 126 -14.59 -7.75 34.38
C HIS A 126 -15.31 -6.45 34.68
N ILE A 127 -16.63 -6.45 34.52
CA ILE A 127 -17.48 -5.30 34.79
C ILE A 127 -18.50 -5.71 35.85
N HIS A 128 -18.52 -4.97 36.95
CA HIS A 128 -19.50 -5.14 38.02
C HIS A 128 -20.55 -4.04 37.87
N ALA A 129 -21.77 -4.42 37.56
CA ALA A 129 -22.91 -3.53 37.49
C ALA A 129 -23.74 -3.64 38.79
N GLU A 130 -24.01 -2.54 39.46
CA GLU A 130 -24.76 -2.55 40.72
C GLU A 130 -25.62 -1.30 40.90
N HIS A 131 -26.60 -1.38 41.81
CA HIS A 131 -27.37 -0.21 42.23
C HIS A 131 -26.71 0.48 43.42
N GLY A 132 -26.83 1.80 43.49
CA GLY A 132 -26.56 2.54 44.72
C GLY A 132 -26.34 4.03 44.50
N GLU A 133 -26.02 4.74 45.58
CA GLU A 133 -25.71 6.16 45.54
C GLU A 133 -24.35 6.45 44.89
N PRO A 134 -24.10 7.66 44.37
CA PRO A 134 -22.78 8.06 43.89
C PRO A 134 -21.70 7.85 44.96
N LEU A 135 -20.55 7.31 44.58
CA LEU A 135 -19.42 7.13 45.51
C LEU A 135 -18.56 8.40 45.58
N ASP A 136 -17.99 8.63 46.76
CA ASP A 136 -16.90 9.59 46.93
C ASP A 136 -15.56 8.91 46.62
N ILE A 137 -14.59 9.66 46.09
CA ILE A 137 -13.24 9.14 45.80
C ILE A 137 -12.57 8.54 47.06
N ALA A 138 -12.90 9.05 48.25
CA ALA A 138 -12.38 8.58 49.52
C ALA A 138 -13.05 7.29 50.05
N ASP A 139 -14.02 6.73 49.31
CA ASP A 139 -14.67 5.48 49.70
C ASP A 139 -13.66 4.32 49.75
N ALA A 140 -13.54 3.68 50.91
CA ALA A 140 -12.60 2.58 51.14
C ALA A 140 -12.81 1.39 50.18
N ARG A 141 -14.02 1.22 49.65
CA ARG A 141 -14.34 0.19 48.67
C ARG A 141 -13.64 0.43 47.33
N LEU A 142 -13.51 1.68 46.90
CA LEU A 142 -12.78 1.99 45.66
C LEU A 142 -11.31 1.59 45.78
N GLN A 143 -10.69 1.84 46.93
CA GLN A 143 -9.32 1.42 47.21
C GLN A 143 -9.16 -0.11 47.26
N ALA A 144 -10.18 -0.83 47.75
CA ALA A 144 -10.18 -2.30 47.77
C ALA A 144 -10.34 -2.91 46.37
N LEU A 145 -11.17 -2.30 45.53
CA LEU A 145 -11.41 -2.76 44.15
C LEU A 145 -10.27 -2.36 43.19
N PHE A 146 -9.71 -1.16 43.37
CA PHE A 146 -8.69 -0.54 42.52
C PHE A 146 -7.50 -0.08 43.39
N PRO A 147 -6.62 -1.00 43.81
CA PRO A 147 -5.57 -0.71 44.78
C PRO A 147 -4.45 0.18 44.22
N LYS A 148 -4.36 0.36 42.90
CA LYS A 148 -3.26 1.06 42.24
C LYS A 148 -3.73 2.37 41.58
N PRO A 149 -3.05 3.50 41.82
CA PRO A 149 -3.34 4.73 41.11
C PRO A 149 -2.84 4.69 39.65
N PRO A 150 -3.36 5.57 38.77
CA PRO A 150 -4.45 6.50 39.02
C PRO A 150 -5.82 5.81 38.98
N LEU A 151 -6.71 6.19 39.90
CA LEU A 151 -8.14 5.89 39.77
C LEU A 151 -8.74 6.82 38.72
N VAL A 152 -9.55 6.27 37.82
CA VAL A 152 -10.27 6.97 36.76
C VAL A 152 -11.76 6.79 37.01
N GLY A 153 -12.52 7.88 36.90
CA GLY A 153 -13.93 7.86 37.26
C GLY A 153 -14.72 8.96 36.61
N SER A 154 -15.98 8.68 36.30
CA SER A 154 -16.87 9.63 35.63
C SER A 154 -18.33 9.35 35.93
N ARG A 155 -19.11 10.42 36.11
CA ARG A 155 -20.57 10.35 36.05
C ARG A 155 -21.01 10.39 34.59
N VAL A 156 -21.93 9.53 34.20
CA VAL A 156 -22.30 9.30 32.80
C VAL A 156 -23.81 9.19 32.63
N LEU A 157 -24.29 9.50 31.42
CA LEU A 157 -25.69 9.31 31.00
C LEU A 157 -26.79 9.87 31.94
N SER A 158 -26.44 10.84 32.79
CA SER A 158 -27.34 11.46 33.79
C SER A 158 -27.97 10.47 34.78
N GLY A 159 -27.21 9.44 35.20
CA GLY A 159 -27.66 8.48 36.20
C GLY A 159 -26.74 7.28 36.39
N GLY A 160 -25.58 7.24 35.75
CA GLY A 160 -24.57 6.21 35.93
C GLY A 160 -23.26 6.77 36.43
N GLU A 161 -22.45 5.90 37.01
CA GLU A 161 -21.10 6.21 37.46
C GLU A 161 -20.16 5.06 37.09
N ILE A 162 -18.97 5.37 36.58
CA ILE A 162 -17.96 4.38 36.19
C ILE A 162 -16.70 4.62 37.03
N TRP A 163 -16.06 3.55 37.48
CA TRP A 163 -14.74 3.55 38.10
C TRP A 163 -13.85 2.46 37.52
N THR A 164 -12.58 2.77 37.28
CA THR A 164 -11.55 1.83 36.78
C THR A 164 -10.16 2.37 37.06
N ASP A 165 -9.13 1.54 37.01
CA ASP A 165 -7.72 1.95 36.97
C ASP A 165 -7.06 1.70 35.60
N PHE A 166 -7.81 1.14 34.63
CA PHE A 166 -7.30 0.66 33.34
C PHE A 166 -6.10 -0.30 33.44
N GLN A 167 -5.92 -0.97 34.58
CA GLN A 167 -4.84 -1.93 34.77
C GLN A 167 -5.33 -3.35 34.58
N VAL A 168 -4.48 -4.18 33.97
CA VAL A 168 -4.69 -5.62 33.92
C VAL A 168 -4.31 -6.20 35.29
N GLY A 169 -5.28 -6.82 35.95
CA GLY A 169 -5.10 -7.50 37.23
C GLY A 169 -4.20 -8.74 37.13
N PRO A 170 -3.84 -9.34 38.27
CA PRO A 170 -3.05 -10.58 38.28
C PRO A 170 -3.80 -11.79 37.69
N ASP A 171 -5.12 -11.70 37.59
CA ASP A 171 -6.02 -12.64 36.90
C ASP A 171 -6.02 -12.46 35.37
N GLY A 172 -5.35 -11.43 34.85
CA GLY A 172 -5.32 -11.11 33.42
C GLY A 172 -6.50 -10.27 32.95
N PHE A 173 -7.35 -9.77 33.86
CA PHE A 173 -8.53 -8.98 33.51
C PHE A 173 -8.39 -7.52 33.96
N SER A 174 -8.78 -6.59 33.10
CA SER A 174 -9.10 -5.23 33.53
C SER A 174 -10.40 -5.21 34.32
N ARG A 175 -10.62 -4.16 35.10
CA ARG A 175 -11.76 -4.08 36.01
C ARG A 175 -12.50 -2.77 35.88
N PHE A 176 -13.83 -2.85 35.87
CA PHE A 176 -14.71 -1.71 35.86
C PHE A 176 -15.83 -1.91 36.88
N LEU A 177 -16.10 -0.87 37.66
CA LEU A 177 -17.30 -0.77 38.47
C LEU A 177 -18.25 0.19 37.78
N VAL A 178 -19.48 -0.24 37.54
CA VAL A 178 -20.56 0.56 36.95
C VAL A 178 -21.69 0.61 37.96
N ARG A 179 -22.00 1.81 38.43
CA ARG A 179 -23.10 2.05 39.36
C ARG A 179 -24.27 2.68 38.66
N ASP A 180 -25.43 2.11 38.91
CA ASP A 180 -26.73 2.68 38.59
C ASP A 180 -27.17 3.58 39.75
N THR A 181 -27.03 4.89 39.55
CA THR A 181 -27.45 5.96 40.46
C THR A 181 -28.73 6.64 39.98
N GLY A 182 -29.51 5.99 39.10
CA GLY A 182 -30.68 6.58 38.43
C GLY A 182 -30.71 6.40 36.91
N LEU A 183 -30.09 5.34 36.39
CA LEU A 183 -30.17 4.96 34.98
C LEU A 183 -31.61 4.59 34.60
N ARG A 184 -32.02 5.03 33.41
CA ARG A 184 -33.28 4.67 32.77
C ARG A 184 -33.16 3.32 32.06
N GLU A 185 -34.31 2.78 31.66
CA GLU A 185 -34.42 1.47 31.01
C GLU A 185 -33.40 1.28 29.87
N ALA A 186 -32.71 0.15 29.91
CA ALA A 186 -31.65 -0.27 28.99
C ALA A 186 -30.40 0.62 28.92
N GLN A 187 -30.27 1.69 29.73
CA GLN A 187 -29.03 2.49 29.77
C GLN A 187 -27.86 1.70 30.31
N MET A 188 -28.06 0.81 31.30
CA MET A 188 -26.99 -0.04 31.85
C MET A 188 -26.36 -0.93 30.77
N GLY A 189 -27.19 -1.64 29.99
CA GLY A 189 -26.71 -2.49 28.89
C GLY A 189 -25.94 -1.71 27.82
N ARG A 190 -26.43 -0.51 27.45
CA ARG A 190 -25.70 0.40 26.54
C ARG A 190 -24.37 0.83 27.15
N LEU A 191 -24.35 1.22 28.42
CA LEU A 191 -23.15 1.67 29.10
C LEU A 191 -22.07 0.59 29.15
N VAL A 192 -22.44 -0.62 29.56
CA VAL A 192 -21.55 -1.79 29.55
C VAL A 192 -21.01 -2.05 28.15
N GLN A 193 -21.87 -2.06 27.13
CA GLN A 193 -21.42 -2.23 25.74
C GLN A 193 -20.44 -1.14 25.32
N ARG A 194 -20.65 0.12 25.71
CA ARG A 194 -19.73 1.22 25.40
C ARG A 194 -18.38 1.06 26.06
N ILE A 195 -18.33 0.57 27.31
CA ILE A 195 -17.07 0.24 27.99
C ILE A 195 -16.33 -0.85 27.23
N CYS A 196 -17.00 -1.96 26.90
CA CYS A 196 -16.40 -3.07 26.15
C CYS A 196 -15.87 -2.61 24.78
N GLU A 197 -16.63 -1.78 24.05
CA GLU A 197 -16.23 -1.24 22.76
C GLU A 197 -15.03 -0.28 22.90
N ILE A 198 -15.01 0.62 23.90
CA ILE A 198 -13.88 1.51 24.16
C ILE A 198 -12.62 0.68 24.37
N GLU A 199 -12.68 -0.33 25.24
CA GLU A 199 -11.52 -1.16 25.56
C GLU A 199 -11.04 -2.00 24.38
N THR A 200 -11.96 -2.61 23.65
CA THR A 200 -11.65 -3.40 22.45
C THR A 200 -11.02 -2.53 21.36
N TYR A 201 -11.65 -1.42 21.00
CA TYR A 201 -11.12 -0.55 19.95
C TYR A 201 -9.86 0.21 20.36
N LEU A 202 -9.67 0.48 21.65
CA LEU A 202 -8.41 0.99 22.20
C LEU A 202 -7.26 0.02 21.89
N MET A 203 -7.42 -1.25 22.26
CA MET A 203 -6.37 -2.25 22.07
C MET A 203 -6.13 -2.55 20.59
N MET A 204 -7.20 -2.63 19.79
CA MET A 204 -7.08 -2.80 18.32
C MET A 204 -6.38 -1.62 17.65
N ALA A 205 -6.57 -0.39 18.14
CA ALA A 205 -5.83 0.77 17.65
C ALA A 205 -4.34 0.70 18.04
N LEU A 206 -4.05 0.28 19.27
CA LEU A 206 -2.68 0.20 19.79
C LEU A 206 -1.82 -0.88 19.13
N LEU A 207 -2.41 -1.86 18.44
CA LEU A 207 -1.65 -2.83 17.61
C LEU A 207 -0.78 -2.16 16.54
N ALA A 208 -1.11 -0.94 16.11
CA ALA A 208 -0.28 -0.18 15.17
C ALA A 208 0.98 0.44 15.79
N LEU A 209 1.02 0.64 17.12
CA LEU A 209 2.11 1.38 17.75
C LEU A 209 3.47 0.65 17.67
N PRO A 210 3.58 -0.67 17.94
CA PRO A 210 4.82 -1.40 17.72
C PRO A 210 5.31 -1.32 16.28
N LEU A 211 4.39 -1.43 15.30
CA LEU A 211 4.72 -1.31 13.88
C LEU A 211 5.22 0.10 13.53
N ALA A 212 4.63 1.14 14.10
CA ALA A 212 5.10 2.52 13.93
C ALA A 212 6.55 2.67 14.43
N ARG A 213 6.85 2.17 15.62
CA ARG A 213 8.19 2.23 16.22
C ARG A 213 9.23 1.48 15.38
N GLU A 214 8.90 0.29 14.88
CA GLU A 214 9.78 -0.46 14.00
C GLU A 214 9.99 0.26 12.65
N SER A 215 8.92 0.82 12.09
CA SER A 215 8.95 1.51 10.80
C SER A 215 9.80 2.79 10.86
N THR A 216 9.79 3.52 11.98
CA THR A 216 10.63 4.72 12.16
C THR A 216 12.10 4.43 11.89
N ALA A 217 12.67 3.41 12.53
CA ALA A 217 14.09 3.06 12.36
C ALA A 217 14.43 2.55 10.94
N ARG A 218 13.45 2.04 10.20
CA ARG A 218 13.61 1.65 8.79
C ARG A 218 13.54 2.88 7.87
N LEU A 219 12.60 3.79 8.14
CA LEU A 219 12.45 5.05 7.41
C LEU A 219 13.67 5.96 7.55
N ASP A 220 14.27 6.03 8.74
CA ASP A 220 15.50 6.80 8.98
C ASP A 220 16.64 6.33 8.05
N ARG A 221 16.84 5.01 7.95
CA ARG A 221 17.85 4.42 7.06
C ARG A 221 17.58 4.67 5.59
N ILE A 222 16.32 4.55 5.15
CA ILE A 222 15.95 4.81 3.75
C ILE A 222 16.16 6.28 3.39
N GLU A 223 15.86 7.19 4.32
CA GLU A 223 16.06 8.63 4.12
C GLU A 223 17.54 9.01 4.05
N GLU A 224 18.39 8.37 4.86
CA GLU A 224 19.84 8.49 4.80
C GLU A 224 20.40 7.96 3.47
N ASP A 225 20.03 6.73 3.09
CA ASP A 225 20.42 6.12 1.81
C ASP A 225 20.00 7.02 0.63
N LEU A 226 18.76 7.52 0.61
CA LEU A 226 18.25 8.39 -0.44
C LEU A 226 19.03 9.72 -0.51
N SER A 227 19.39 10.29 0.64
CA SER A 227 20.16 11.53 0.71
C SER A 227 21.58 11.34 0.18
N GLY A 228 22.23 10.22 0.54
CA GLY A 228 23.53 9.83 0.01
C GLY A 228 23.51 9.64 -1.51
N LEU A 229 22.50 8.95 -2.04
CA LEU A 229 22.30 8.76 -3.48
C LEU A 229 22.05 10.09 -4.20
N GLY A 230 21.27 10.99 -3.62
CA GLY A 230 21.04 12.32 -4.17
C GLY A 230 22.32 13.16 -4.28
N ALA A 231 23.23 13.05 -3.31
CA ALA A 231 24.54 13.70 -3.35
C ALA A 231 25.44 13.12 -4.46
N GLN A 232 25.50 11.79 -4.59
CA GLN A 232 26.23 11.12 -5.67
C GLN A 232 25.69 11.52 -7.05
N MET A 233 24.36 11.54 -7.23
CA MET A 233 23.69 11.99 -8.46
C MET A 233 24.02 13.43 -8.87
N SER A 234 24.40 14.28 -7.91
CA SER A 234 24.77 15.67 -8.17
C SER A 234 26.26 15.82 -8.49
N ALA A 235 27.10 14.89 -8.03
CA ALA A 235 28.55 14.93 -8.19
C ALA A 235 29.08 14.18 -9.43
N LEU A 236 28.30 13.23 -9.98
CA LEU A 236 28.74 12.35 -11.07
C LEU A 236 28.53 12.96 -12.47
N ASP A 237 29.62 12.99 -13.25
CA ASP A 237 29.60 13.16 -14.71
C ASP A 237 29.27 11.82 -15.39
N ILE A 238 27.98 11.62 -15.61
CA ILE A 238 27.19 10.79 -16.55
C ILE A 238 27.63 9.37 -17.00
N ASP A 239 28.89 8.96 -17.11
CA ASP A 239 29.20 7.78 -17.96
C ASP A 239 29.52 6.44 -17.25
N GLY A 240 29.69 6.38 -15.92
CA GLY A 240 30.12 5.15 -15.22
C GLY A 240 29.13 4.54 -14.21
N ASP A 241 28.57 5.36 -13.30
CA ASP A 241 27.86 4.88 -12.10
C ASP A 241 26.32 4.94 -12.17
N ALA A 242 25.77 5.40 -13.29
CA ALA A 242 24.33 5.66 -13.39
C ALA A 242 23.47 4.37 -13.28
N GLU A 243 23.95 3.24 -13.82
CA GLU A 243 23.26 1.95 -13.67
C GLU A 243 23.29 1.45 -12.23
N GLN A 244 24.39 1.66 -11.51
CA GLN A 244 24.49 1.28 -10.10
C GLN A 244 23.54 2.12 -9.24
N LEU A 245 23.56 3.44 -9.41
CA LEU A 245 22.61 4.37 -8.76
C LEU A 245 21.15 3.98 -9.03
N LEU A 246 20.83 3.60 -10.28
CA LEU A 246 19.48 3.19 -10.64
C LEU A 246 19.07 1.89 -9.93
N ARG A 247 19.98 0.92 -9.79
CA ARG A 247 19.73 -0.31 -9.02
C ARG A 247 19.49 -0.01 -7.55
N GLU A 248 20.31 0.87 -6.95
CA GLU A 248 20.19 1.23 -5.54
C GLU A 248 18.89 2.00 -5.25
N ILE A 249 18.51 2.97 -6.08
CA ILE A 249 17.21 3.67 -5.94
C ILE A 249 16.03 2.72 -6.19
N SER A 250 16.12 1.82 -7.18
CA SER A 250 15.07 0.83 -7.42
C SER A 250 14.90 -0.14 -6.23
N ARG A 251 16.00 -0.48 -5.54
CA ARG A 251 15.96 -1.26 -4.29
C ARG A 251 15.21 -0.49 -3.21
N LEU A 252 15.49 0.80 -3.02
CA LEU A 252 14.78 1.64 -2.04
C LEU A 252 13.28 1.75 -2.35
N ASP A 253 12.90 1.90 -3.63
CA ASP A 253 11.49 1.92 -4.05
C ASP A 253 10.78 0.60 -3.69
N GLY A 254 11.43 -0.52 -3.98
CA GLY A 254 10.93 -1.85 -3.62
C GLY A 254 10.75 -2.02 -2.10
N GLN A 255 11.71 -1.54 -1.30
CA GLN A 255 11.61 -1.58 0.17
C GLN A 255 10.46 -0.72 0.70
N MET A 256 10.28 0.49 0.15
CA MET A 256 9.18 1.37 0.53
C MET A 256 7.81 0.77 0.20
N ARG A 257 7.66 0.16 -0.98
CA ARG A 257 6.42 -0.52 -1.39
C ARG A 257 6.11 -1.73 -0.51
N ALA A 258 7.12 -2.57 -0.25
CA ALA A 258 6.95 -3.74 0.62
C ALA A 258 6.52 -3.34 2.03
N MET A 259 7.13 -2.29 2.59
CA MET A 259 6.75 -1.75 3.88
C MET A 259 5.33 -1.17 3.86
N SER A 260 4.94 -0.45 2.80
CA SER A 260 3.61 0.15 2.66
C SER A 260 2.49 -0.88 2.59
N LEU A 261 2.72 -1.99 1.87
CA LEU A 261 1.77 -3.10 1.84
C LEU A 261 1.60 -3.75 3.21
N HIS A 262 2.66 -3.83 4.01
CA HIS A 262 2.61 -4.45 5.33
C HIS A 262 1.96 -3.56 6.40
N THR A 263 2.22 -2.25 6.38
CA THR A 263 1.79 -1.32 7.46
C THR A 263 0.56 -0.51 7.12
N GLY A 264 0.24 -0.31 5.83
CA GLY A 264 -0.80 0.61 5.38
C GLY A 264 -2.18 0.28 5.91
N TYR A 265 -2.58 -0.99 5.85
CA TYR A 265 -3.85 -1.44 6.41
C TYR A 265 -3.94 -1.16 7.92
N ARG A 266 -2.90 -1.50 8.69
CA ARG A 266 -2.91 -1.38 10.15
C ARG A 266 -2.92 0.09 10.60
N PHE A 267 -2.20 0.99 9.94
CA PHE A 267 -2.28 2.44 10.24
C PHE A 267 -3.65 3.02 9.92
N GLY A 268 -4.25 2.64 8.79
CA GLY A 268 -5.62 3.05 8.45
C GLY A 268 -6.65 2.53 9.47
N ALA A 269 -6.54 1.26 9.85
CA ALA A 269 -7.38 0.62 10.86
C ALA A 269 -7.24 1.30 12.23
N ALA A 270 -6.01 1.58 12.68
CA ALA A 270 -5.79 2.26 13.95
C ALA A 270 -6.42 3.65 14.00
N GLN A 271 -6.35 4.43 12.92
CA GLN A 271 -7.01 5.73 12.85
C GLN A 271 -8.54 5.59 12.87
N ALA A 272 -9.10 4.56 12.22
CA ALA A 272 -10.53 4.28 12.25
C ALA A 272 -11.00 3.86 13.65
N TYR A 273 -10.27 2.96 14.30
CA TYR A 273 -10.57 2.52 15.66
C TYR A 273 -10.43 3.65 16.68
N TYR A 274 -9.42 4.52 16.53
CA TYR A 274 -9.29 5.71 17.39
C TYR A 274 -10.51 6.63 17.29
N ARG A 275 -11.02 6.89 16.08
CA ARG A 275 -12.26 7.67 15.89
C ARG A 275 -13.47 7.01 16.55
N ILE A 276 -13.55 5.68 16.53
CA ILE A 276 -14.61 4.95 17.23
C ILE A 276 -14.48 5.16 18.74
N VAL A 277 -13.28 4.99 19.32
CA VAL A 277 -13.04 5.24 20.74
C VAL A 277 -13.47 6.65 21.14
N GLN A 278 -13.07 7.67 20.38
CA GLN A 278 -13.47 9.06 20.62
C GLN A 278 -15.00 9.26 20.57
N ALA A 279 -15.66 8.67 19.57
CA ALA A 279 -17.12 8.73 19.46
C ALA A 279 -17.81 8.09 20.66
N ARG A 280 -17.31 6.93 21.11
CA ARG A 280 -17.87 6.17 22.24
C ARG A 280 -17.69 6.89 23.57
N ILE A 281 -16.52 7.51 23.79
CA ILE A 281 -16.27 8.39 24.93
C ILE A 281 -17.23 9.59 24.91
N GLY A 282 -17.40 10.25 23.76
CA GLY A 282 -18.35 11.35 23.62
C GLY A 282 -19.80 10.95 23.92
N GLU A 283 -20.20 9.73 23.56
CA GLU A 283 -21.52 9.17 23.87
C GLU A 283 -21.75 8.89 25.36
N LEU A 284 -20.69 8.70 26.17
CA LEU A 284 -20.82 8.55 27.62
C LEU A 284 -21.38 9.83 28.29
N ARG A 285 -21.17 10.99 27.66
CA ARG A 285 -21.53 12.31 28.20
C ARG A 285 -20.97 12.50 29.61
N GLU A 286 -19.66 12.33 29.71
CA GLU A 286 -18.94 12.35 30.99
C GLU A 286 -19.13 13.68 31.72
N GLN A 287 -19.37 13.58 33.02
CA GLN A 287 -19.31 14.65 33.98
C GLN A 287 -18.22 14.31 34.99
N ARG A 288 -17.40 15.32 35.31
CA ARG A 288 -16.25 15.16 36.18
C ARG A 288 -16.67 14.80 37.61
N ILE A 289 -15.91 13.89 38.22
CA ILE A 289 -15.88 13.67 39.66
C ILE A 289 -14.67 14.45 40.19
N GLU A 290 -14.88 15.31 41.18
CA GLU A 290 -13.80 16.17 41.69
C GLU A 290 -12.60 15.34 42.17
N GLY A 291 -11.40 15.75 41.76
CA GLY A 291 -10.15 15.06 42.10
C GLY A 291 -9.83 13.80 41.27
N VAL A 292 -10.69 13.40 40.32
CA VAL A 292 -10.53 12.19 39.50
C VAL A 292 -10.51 12.54 38.01
N PRO A 293 -9.54 12.05 37.21
CA PRO A 293 -9.60 12.20 35.76
C PRO A 293 -10.77 11.43 35.17
N THR A 294 -11.39 11.97 34.13
CA THR A 294 -12.41 11.25 33.36
C THR A 294 -11.79 10.17 32.48
N ILE A 295 -12.60 9.26 31.94
CA ILE A 295 -12.12 8.27 30.96
C ILE A 295 -11.60 9.01 29.72
N GLY A 296 -12.33 10.03 29.25
CA GLY A 296 -11.89 10.88 28.14
C GLY A 296 -10.53 11.53 28.37
N GLU A 297 -10.31 12.16 29.54
CA GLU A 297 -9.04 12.80 29.88
C GLU A 297 -7.89 11.79 30.02
N PHE A 298 -8.16 10.62 30.60
CA PHE A 298 -7.18 9.56 30.71
C PHE A 298 -6.77 9.05 29.31
N MET A 299 -7.76 8.83 28.43
CA MET A 299 -7.52 8.36 27.07
C MET A 299 -6.84 9.42 26.20
N GLU A 300 -7.20 10.69 26.31
CA GLU A 300 -6.51 11.77 25.58
C GLU A 300 -5.01 11.81 25.93
N ARG A 301 -4.66 11.64 27.20
CA ARG A 301 -3.25 11.67 27.64
C ARG A 301 -2.46 10.41 27.31
N ARG A 302 -3.12 9.25 27.15
CA ARG A 302 -2.44 7.94 27.03
C ARG A 302 -2.57 7.30 25.66
N LEU A 303 -3.66 7.56 24.94
CA LEU A 303 -3.91 7.02 23.61
C LEU A 303 -3.52 8.02 22.50
N ALA A 304 -3.84 9.31 22.64
CA ALA A 304 -3.62 10.28 21.56
C ALA A 304 -2.15 10.34 21.10
N PRO A 305 -1.13 10.39 21.99
CA PRO A 305 0.28 10.42 21.55
C PRO A 305 0.70 9.17 20.76
N ALA A 306 0.14 8.01 21.08
CA ALA A 306 0.40 6.78 20.33
C ALA A 306 -0.19 6.86 18.93
N MET A 307 -1.39 7.43 18.79
CA MET A 307 -2.05 7.61 17.50
C MET A 307 -1.36 8.68 16.65
N ASP A 308 -0.92 9.79 17.26
CA ASP A 308 -0.12 10.82 16.58
C ASP A 308 1.18 10.25 16.03
N THR A 309 1.83 9.34 16.78
CA THR A 309 3.01 8.61 16.31
C THR A 309 2.69 7.77 15.07
N CYS A 310 1.58 7.02 15.09
CA CYS A 310 1.17 6.20 13.95
C CYS A 310 0.87 7.07 12.71
N VAL A 311 0.17 8.19 12.89
CA VAL A 311 -0.16 9.14 11.81
C VAL A 311 1.12 9.79 11.25
N SER A 312 2.04 10.20 12.12
CA SER A 312 3.31 10.82 11.72
C SER A 312 4.16 9.86 10.89
N VAL A 313 4.28 8.60 11.32
CA VAL A 313 5.02 7.56 10.61
C VAL A 313 4.37 7.24 9.26
N ALA A 314 3.04 7.09 9.21
CA ALA A 314 2.33 6.85 7.96
C ALA A 314 2.54 8.00 6.95
N THR A 315 2.41 9.25 7.41
CA THR A 315 2.63 10.44 6.59
C THR A 315 4.08 10.53 6.10
N ARG A 316 5.05 10.25 6.97
CA ARG A 316 6.48 10.22 6.62
C ARG A 316 6.78 9.14 5.59
N GLN A 317 6.20 7.96 5.75
CA GLN A 317 6.34 6.84 4.83
C GLN A 317 5.83 7.20 3.43
N GLU A 318 4.64 7.82 3.34
CA GLU A 318 4.08 8.27 2.06
C GLU A 318 4.95 9.37 1.42
N ALA A 319 5.41 10.34 2.22
CA ALA A 319 6.30 11.40 1.73
C ALA A 319 7.62 10.85 1.19
N LEU A 320 8.23 9.89 1.88
CA LEU A 320 9.49 9.26 1.45
C LEU A 320 9.30 8.39 0.21
N ALA A 321 8.20 7.64 0.12
CA ALA A 321 7.88 6.85 -1.08
C ALA A 321 7.75 7.76 -2.32
N ASN A 322 7.07 8.89 -2.16
CA ASN A 322 6.96 9.90 -3.22
C ASN A 322 8.32 10.50 -3.61
N LYS A 323 9.21 10.78 -2.64
CA LYS A 323 10.58 11.26 -2.93
C LYS A 323 11.38 10.21 -3.69
N VAL A 324 11.38 8.95 -3.25
CA VAL A 324 12.09 7.85 -3.91
C VAL A 324 11.60 7.65 -5.34
N SER A 325 10.29 7.64 -5.56
CA SER A 325 9.70 7.50 -6.91
C SER A 325 10.16 8.62 -7.84
N ARG A 326 10.13 9.88 -7.39
CA ARG A 326 10.58 11.03 -8.20
C ARG A 326 12.07 10.95 -8.53
N SER A 327 12.91 10.55 -7.57
CA SER A 327 14.34 10.35 -7.81
C SER A 327 14.60 9.23 -8.82
N ASN A 328 13.84 8.13 -8.75
CA ASN A 328 13.92 7.03 -9.70
C ASN A 328 13.56 7.48 -11.13
N ASP A 329 12.45 8.21 -11.28
CA ASP A 329 12.00 8.71 -12.58
C ASP A 329 13.01 9.71 -13.19
N MET A 330 13.61 10.56 -12.35
CA MET A 330 14.66 11.48 -12.77
C MET A 330 15.93 10.75 -13.24
N LEU A 331 16.36 9.72 -12.50
CA LEU A 331 17.50 8.89 -12.91
C LEU A 331 17.26 8.16 -14.22
N ARG A 332 16.10 7.51 -14.36
CA ARG A 332 15.71 6.83 -15.60
C ARG A 332 15.74 7.79 -16.78
N THR A 333 15.20 9.00 -16.61
CA THR A 333 15.22 10.03 -17.64
C THR A 333 16.64 10.44 -18.02
N ARG A 334 17.53 10.65 -17.03
CA ARG A 334 18.95 10.97 -17.28
C ARG A 334 19.70 9.85 -18.01
N VAL A 335 19.50 8.59 -17.59
CA VAL A 335 20.11 7.41 -18.24
C VAL A 335 19.63 7.28 -19.69
N ASN A 336 18.33 7.41 -19.93
CA ASN A 336 17.77 7.36 -21.28
C ASN A 336 18.36 8.46 -22.17
N LEU A 337 18.51 9.69 -21.67
CA LEU A 337 19.13 10.79 -22.40
C LEU A 337 20.62 10.55 -22.67
N ALA A 338 21.36 9.95 -21.73
CA ALA A 338 22.76 9.58 -21.92
C ALA A 338 22.92 8.52 -23.02
N GLN A 339 22.09 7.47 -22.99
CA GLN A 339 22.04 6.43 -24.02
C GLN A 339 21.65 6.99 -25.39
N GLU A 340 20.69 7.92 -25.45
CA GLU A 340 20.29 8.58 -26.69
C GLU A 340 21.43 9.43 -27.28
N ARG A 341 22.14 10.20 -26.45
CA ARG A 341 23.34 10.95 -26.87
C ARG A 341 24.45 10.03 -27.36
N GLN A 342 24.68 8.91 -26.69
CA GLN A 342 25.68 7.93 -27.11
C GLN A 342 25.30 7.33 -28.48
N ASN A 343 24.04 6.93 -28.66
CA ASN A 343 23.53 6.42 -29.94
C ASN A 343 23.67 7.45 -31.07
N GLN A 344 23.34 8.72 -30.81
CA GLN A 344 23.52 9.79 -31.77
C GLN A 344 25.00 9.97 -32.15
N SER A 345 25.92 9.92 -31.19
CA SER A 345 27.37 10.05 -31.45
C SER A 345 27.89 8.90 -32.34
N VAL A 346 27.39 7.67 -32.11
CA VAL A 346 27.73 6.50 -32.93
C VAL A 346 27.23 6.68 -34.36
N LEU A 347 25.97 7.10 -34.54
CA LEU A 347 25.40 7.37 -35.86
C LEU A 347 26.15 8.49 -36.60
N GLU A 348 26.57 9.54 -35.90
CA GLU A 348 27.38 10.62 -36.48
C GLU A 348 28.75 10.11 -36.95
N SER A 349 29.42 9.27 -36.15
CA SER A 349 30.71 8.66 -36.51
C SER A 349 30.59 7.74 -37.74
N LEU A 350 29.50 6.97 -37.83
CA LEU A 350 29.18 6.13 -38.99
C LEU A 350 28.92 7.00 -40.23
N SER A 351 28.14 8.07 -40.09
CA SER A 351 27.87 8.99 -41.20
C SER A 351 29.16 9.64 -41.74
N ARG A 352 30.08 10.00 -40.83
CA ARG A 352 31.36 10.60 -41.17
C ARG A 352 32.24 9.60 -41.92
N SER A 353 32.32 8.37 -41.42
CA SER A 353 33.08 7.29 -42.05
C SER A 353 32.51 6.94 -43.42
N ALA A 354 31.19 6.84 -43.56
CA ALA A 354 30.52 6.61 -44.84
C ALA A 354 30.78 7.74 -45.86
N LYS A 355 30.74 9.01 -45.42
CA LYS A 355 31.11 10.15 -46.28
C LYS A 355 32.57 10.08 -46.73
N LEU A 356 33.48 9.64 -45.86
CA LEU A 356 34.89 9.50 -46.18
C LEU A 356 35.13 8.36 -47.18
N GLN A 357 34.44 7.24 -47.01
CA GLN A 357 34.43 6.13 -47.97
C GLN A 357 33.90 6.57 -49.34
N LEU A 358 32.83 7.36 -49.39
CA LEU A 358 32.30 7.91 -50.65
C LEU A 358 33.30 8.83 -51.35
N LYS A 359 34.02 9.69 -50.60
CA LYS A 359 35.06 10.55 -51.17
C LYS A 359 36.24 9.75 -51.72
N LEU A 360 36.68 8.72 -51.00
CA LEU A 360 37.73 7.83 -51.47
C LEU A 360 37.30 7.07 -52.73
N GLN A 361 36.06 6.59 -52.77
CA GLN A 361 35.50 5.93 -53.95
C GLN A 361 35.47 6.88 -55.16
N GLN A 362 35.01 8.12 -54.99
CA GLN A 362 35.04 9.13 -56.06
C GLN A 362 36.47 9.46 -56.52
N ALA A 363 37.45 9.46 -55.62
CA ALA A 363 38.85 9.67 -55.99
C ALA A 363 39.40 8.50 -56.84
N VAL A 364 39.08 7.25 -56.47
CA VAL A 364 39.43 6.05 -57.24
C VAL A 364 38.75 6.04 -58.61
N GLU A 365 37.48 6.45 -58.66
CA GLU A 365 36.75 6.60 -59.91
C GLU A 365 37.39 7.65 -60.83
N GLY A 366 37.81 8.81 -60.30
CA GLY A 366 38.55 9.81 -61.07
C GLY A 366 39.86 9.26 -61.66
N LEU A 367 40.59 8.45 -60.90
CA LEU A 367 41.81 7.79 -61.38
C LEU A 367 41.50 6.74 -62.47
N SER A 368 40.37 6.03 -62.36
CA SER A 368 39.95 5.04 -63.37
C SER A 368 39.69 5.68 -64.74
N VAL A 369 39.20 6.92 -64.80
CA VAL A 369 39.01 7.65 -66.07
C VAL A 369 40.34 7.85 -66.77
N VAL A 370 41.40 8.19 -66.03
CA VAL A 370 42.74 8.37 -66.59
C VAL A 370 43.28 7.04 -67.13
N ALA A 371 43.17 5.95 -66.36
CA ALA A 371 43.62 4.63 -66.77
C ALA A 371 42.86 4.11 -68.00
N ILE A 372 41.52 4.17 -68.00
CA ILE A 372 40.68 3.72 -69.12
C ILE A 372 40.94 4.54 -70.38
N SER A 373 41.14 5.86 -70.24
CA SER A 373 41.45 6.72 -71.40
C SER A 373 42.80 6.33 -72.02
N TYR A 374 43.83 6.13 -71.20
CA TYR A 374 45.15 5.68 -71.66
C TYR A 374 45.08 4.35 -72.43
N TYR A 375 44.42 3.34 -71.85
CA TYR A 375 44.24 2.04 -72.53
C TYR A 375 43.36 2.14 -73.79
N GLY A 376 42.31 2.96 -73.77
CA GLY A 376 41.42 3.17 -74.91
C GLY A 376 42.14 3.81 -76.10
N ILE A 377 43.01 4.80 -75.85
CA ILE A 377 43.87 5.41 -76.88
C ILE A 377 44.84 4.36 -77.45
N GLY A 378 45.46 3.55 -76.58
CA GLY A 378 46.33 2.47 -77.02
C GLY A 378 45.61 1.47 -77.94
N LEU A 379 44.39 1.07 -77.58
CA LEU A 379 43.58 0.16 -78.38
C LEU A 379 43.16 0.76 -79.73
N ALA A 380 42.78 2.04 -79.74
CA ALA A 380 42.45 2.77 -80.98
C ALA A 380 43.67 2.88 -81.90
N ALA A 381 44.87 3.13 -81.35
CA ALA A 381 46.11 3.18 -82.11
C ALA A 381 46.46 1.81 -82.72
N TYR A 382 46.25 0.70 -82.00
CA TYR A 382 46.41 -0.65 -82.55
C TYR A 382 45.38 -0.96 -83.64
N GLY A 383 44.11 -0.57 -83.45
CA GLY A 383 43.06 -0.73 -84.46
C GLY A 383 43.35 0.06 -85.75
N LEU A 384 43.83 1.31 -85.63
CA LEU A 384 44.25 2.13 -86.76
C LEU A 384 45.45 1.52 -87.51
N LYS A 385 46.42 0.96 -86.78
CA LYS A 385 47.54 0.21 -87.38
C LYS A 385 47.08 -1.05 -88.10
N ALA A 386 46.09 -1.76 -87.57
CA ALA A 386 45.48 -2.93 -88.22
C ALA A 386 44.72 -2.53 -89.50
N LEU A 387 43.96 -1.43 -89.49
CA LEU A 387 43.30 -0.92 -90.70
C LEU A 387 44.31 -0.51 -91.78
N LYS A 388 45.45 0.08 -91.40
CA LYS A 388 46.54 0.38 -92.33
C LYS A 388 47.09 -0.88 -93.00
N SER A 389 47.12 -2.02 -92.28
CA SER A 389 47.53 -3.32 -92.84
C SER A 389 46.53 -3.93 -93.83
N TRP A 390 45.32 -3.38 -93.94
CA TRP A 390 44.26 -3.80 -94.87
C TRP A 390 44.14 -2.91 -96.13
N GLY A 391 45.10 -2.01 -96.37
CA GLY A 391 45.22 -1.29 -97.65
C GLY A 391 44.50 0.06 -97.72
N LEU A 392 43.99 0.59 -96.60
CA LEU A 392 43.50 1.96 -96.49
C LEU A 392 44.63 2.89 -96.05
N ASP A 393 45.04 3.83 -96.90
CA ASP A 393 46.13 4.77 -96.62
C ASP A 393 45.66 5.93 -95.71
N VAL A 394 45.52 5.61 -94.42
CA VAL A 394 45.10 6.57 -93.40
C VAL A 394 46.34 7.15 -92.71
N PRO A 395 46.47 8.50 -92.58
CA PRO A 395 47.55 9.12 -91.82
C PRO A 395 47.37 8.86 -90.31
N VAL A 396 47.97 7.77 -89.83
CA VAL A 396 47.81 7.24 -88.47
C VAL A 396 48.15 8.28 -87.40
N ASP A 397 49.19 9.10 -87.60
CA ASP A 397 49.62 10.09 -86.60
C ASP A 397 48.60 11.23 -86.43
N GLN A 398 47.97 11.66 -87.53
CA GLN A 398 46.91 12.68 -87.48
C GLN A 398 45.61 12.10 -86.90
N ALA A 399 45.28 10.86 -87.24
CA ALA A 399 44.11 10.18 -86.72
C ALA A 399 44.21 9.91 -85.20
N VAL A 400 45.40 9.55 -84.69
CA VAL A 400 45.64 9.39 -83.25
C VAL A 400 45.55 10.74 -82.52
N GLY A 401 46.06 11.83 -83.12
CA GLY A 401 45.95 13.18 -82.57
C GLY A 401 44.49 13.66 -82.42
N VAL A 402 43.61 13.31 -83.35
CA VAL A 402 42.17 13.61 -83.28
C VAL A 402 41.42 12.64 -82.34
N ALA A 403 41.84 11.37 -82.29
CA ALA A 403 41.23 10.37 -81.41
C ALA A 403 41.49 10.66 -79.91
N LEU A 404 42.61 11.30 -79.58
CA LEU A 404 42.98 11.64 -78.20
C LEU A 404 41.91 12.46 -77.45
N PRO A 405 41.51 13.66 -77.91
CA PRO A 405 40.46 14.44 -77.24
C PRO A 405 39.10 13.74 -77.30
N LEU A 406 38.83 12.97 -78.35
CA LEU A 406 37.56 12.29 -78.57
C LEU A 406 37.36 11.12 -77.60
N VAL A 407 38.39 10.29 -77.39
CA VAL A 407 38.39 9.20 -76.40
C VAL A 407 38.31 9.77 -74.98
N CYS A 408 39.09 10.79 -74.65
CA CYS A 408 39.04 11.44 -73.34
C CYS A 408 37.66 12.08 -73.07
N ALA A 409 37.06 12.73 -74.06
CA ALA A 409 35.72 13.29 -73.92
C ALA A 409 34.67 12.17 -73.78
N ALA A 410 34.78 11.08 -74.55
CA ALA A 410 33.86 9.96 -74.50
C ALA A 410 33.94 9.19 -73.18
N THR A 411 35.14 8.94 -72.65
CA THR A 411 35.34 8.25 -71.35
C THR A 411 34.88 9.11 -70.18
N TRP A 412 35.15 10.43 -70.21
CA TRP A 412 34.60 11.36 -69.23
C TRP A 412 33.07 11.34 -69.31
N TYR A 413 32.49 11.59 -70.48
CA TYR A 413 31.03 11.70 -70.62
C TYR A 413 30.33 10.38 -70.29
N GLY A 414 30.92 9.25 -70.68
CA GLY A 414 30.44 7.90 -70.38
C GLY A 414 30.40 7.61 -68.89
N THR A 415 31.51 7.85 -68.18
CA THR A 415 31.60 7.63 -66.72
C THR A 415 30.67 8.58 -65.96
N ARG A 416 30.61 9.87 -66.34
CA ARG A 416 29.71 10.86 -65.72
C ARG A 416 28.23 10.55 -65.94
N ARG A 417 27.86 10.04 -67.11
CA ARG A 417 26.47 9.66 -67.46
C ARG A 417 26.03 8.35 -66.77
N LEU A 418 26.92 7.38 -66.65
CA LEU A 418 26.69 6.16 -65.84
C LEU A 418 26.46 6.52 -64.37
N HIS A 419 27.27 7.45 -63.83
CA HIS A 419 27.12 7.95 -62.48
C HIS A 419 25.77 8.66 -62.26
N GLY A 420 25.36 9.52 -63.20
CA GLY A 420 24.06 10.19 -63.16
C GLY A 420 22.84 9.25 -63.21
N LYS A 421 22.97 8.08 -63.84
CA LYS A 421 21.93 7.03 -63.84
C LYS A 421 21.89 6.22 -62.55
N LEU A 422 23.06 5.87 -61.98
CA LEU A 422 23.14 5.12 -60.72
C LEU A 422 22.68 5.96 -59.52
N HIS A 423 23.00 7.25 -59.48
CA HIS A 423 22.53 8.15 -58.42
C HIS A 423 21.00 8.35 -58.43
N LYS A 424 20.36 8.25 -59.60
CA LYS A 424 18.88 8.27 -59.74
C LYS A 424 18.23 6.95 -59.28
N LEU A 425 18.92 5.82 -59.40
CA LEU A 425 18.44 4.52 -58.90
C LEU A 425 18.56 4.40 -57.37
N GLY A 426 19.58 5.02 -56.76
CA GLY A 426 19.72 5.09 -55.30
C GLY A 426 18.68 5.98 -54.62
N ALA A 427 18.36 7.15 -55.21
CA ALA A 427 17.38 8.09 -54.67
C ALA A 427 15.93 7.54 -54.66
N HIS A 428 15.60 6.59 -55.55
CA HIS A 428 14.29 5.95 -55.58
C HIS A 428 14.09 4.91 -54.47
N ARG A 429 15.17 4.37 -53.87
CA ARG A 429 15.08 3.43 -52.75
C ARG A 429 14.97 4.12 -51.38
N SER A 430 15.50 5.33 -51.21
CA SER A 430 15.37 6.08 -49.95
C SER A 430 13.99 6.70 -49.72
N VAL A 431 13.19 6.89 -50.78
CA VAL A 431 11.81 7.41 -50.67
C VAL A 431 10.79 6.30 -50.32
N ALA A 432 11.18 5.02 -50.42
CA ALA A 432 10.31 3.89 -50.08
C ALA A 432 10.32 3.50 -48.58
N ALA A 433 11.14 4.14 -47.75
CA ALA A 433 11.10 3.97 -46.29
C ALA A 433 10.21 5.05 -45.66
N ALA A 434 8.90 4.91 -45.81
CA ALA A 434 7.92 5.69 -45.05
C ALA A 434 7.94 5.29 -43.56
N PRO A 435 7.64 6.21 -42.63
CA PRO A 435 7.69 5.94 -41.19
C PRO A 435 6.56 5.00 -40.75
N LEU A 436 6.87 4.06 -39.85
CA LEU A 436 5.89 3.23 -39.15
C LEU A 436 4.91 4.12 -38.35
N PRO A 437 3.61 3.82 -38.36
CA PRO A 437 2.63 4.60 -37.61
C PRO A 437 2.84 4.42 -36.11
N GLN A 438 2.81 5.55 -35.39
CA GLN A 438 2.71 5.58 -33.92
C GLN A 438 1.46 4.82 -33.49
N GLY A 439 1.66 3.77 -32.70
CA GLY A 439 0.58 3.09 -32.00
C GLY A 439 0.02 3.99 -30.90
N ARG A 440 -1.23 4.42 -31.07
CA ARG A 440 -2.11 4.73 -29.94
C ARG A 440 -2.40 3.43 -29.20
N SER A 441 -2.07 3.38 -27.92
CA SER A 441 -2.73 2.50 -26.95
C SER A 441 -3.39 3.38 -25.90
N ASP A 442 -4.70 3.61 -26.11
CA ASP A 442 -5.62 3.81 -24.99
C ASP A 442 -5.84 2.44 -24.34
N GLY A 443 -5.69 2.41 -23.02
CA GLY A 443 -5.85 1.25 -22.14
C GLY A 443 -5.52 1.67 -20.73
#